data_AF-A0A662TJZ4-F1
#
_entry.id   AF-A0A662TJZ4-F1
#
_cell.length_a   1.000
_cell.length_b   1.000
_cell.length_c   1.000
_cell.angle_alpha   90.00
_cell.angle_beta   90.00
_cell.angle_gamma   90.00
#
_symmetry.space_group_name_H-M   'P 1'
#
loop_
_entity.id
_entity.type
_entity.pdbx_description
1 polymer ?
#
loop_
_entity_poly.entity_id
_entity_poly.type
_entity_poly.pdbx_seq_one_letter_code
_entity_poly.pdbx_strand_id
1 'polypeptide(L)'
;MIANINFKGTSLEAWLRAIDFKIIFLPDDERCSANILSLHENIIISFKENFIANRILSKLGFKLYTLSGSEILKMGGGLQCLVSLI
;
A
#
# COMPACT_ATOMS: atom_id res chain seq x y z
N MET A 1 -6.30 21.24 -4.27
CA MET A 1 -7.58 21.39 -3.53
C MET A 1 -7.30 20.92 -2.10
N ILE A 2 -7.15 21.83 -1.14
CA ILE A 2 -6.89 21.46 0.26
C ILE A 2 -8.24 21.52 0.98
N ALA A 3 -8.83 20.36 1.25
CA ALA A 3 -10.04 20.27 2.03
C ALA A 3 -9.66 20.33 3.53
N ASN A 4 -10.10 21.38 4.21
CA ASN A 4 -10.11 21.43 5.68
C ASN A 4 -11.19 20.47 6.18
N ILE A 5 -10.81 19.24 6.51
CA ILE A 5 -11.75 18.20 6.96
C ILE A 5 -11.78 18.19 8.48
N ASN A 6 -12.91 18.64 9.02
CA ASN A 6 -13.23 18.61 10.45
C ASN A 6 -13.64 17.17 10.82
N PHE A 7 -12.71 16.37 11.34
CA PHE A 7 -12.93 14.98 11.76
C PHE A 7 -13.79 14.92 13.03
N LYS A 8 -15.11 15.04 12.90
CA LYS A 8 -16.06 14.70 13.97
C LYS A 8 -16.95 13.54 13.53
N GLY A 9 -16.62 12.32 13.97
CA GLY A 9 -17.55 11.19 14.01
C GLY A 9 -17.61 10.25 12.80
N THR A 10 -16.73 10.38 11.81
CA THR A 10 -16.69 9.47 10.64
C THR A 10 -15.34 8.76 10.57
N SER A 11 -15.33 7.44 10.36
CA SER A 11 -14.08 6.69 10.18
C SER A 11 -13.38 7.10 8.88
N LEU A 12 -12.05 6.99 8.83
CA LEU A 12 -11.28 7.26 7.60
C LEU A 12 -11.80 6.44 6.42
N GLU A 13 -12.15 5.18 6.67
CA GLU A 13 -12.74 4.30 5.66
C GLU A 13 -14.06 4.87 5.11
N ALA A 14 -14.98 5.27 6.00
CA ALA A 14 -16.26 5.83 5.59
C ALA A 14 -16.09 7.13 4.81
N TRP A 15 -15.13 7.96 5.19
CA TRP A 15 -14.80 9.18 4.47
C TRP A 15 -14.24 8.89 3.06
N LEU A 16 -13.28 7.96 2.94
CA LEU A 16 -12.71 7.56 1.63
C LEU A 16 -13.79 6.99 0.70
N ARG A 17 -14.70 6.15 1.22
CA ARG A 17 -15.84 5.64 0.43
C ARG A 17 -16.78 6.74 -0.04
N ALA A 18 -17.01 7.77 0.79
CA ALA A 18 -17.89 8.88 0.44
C ALA A 18 -17.35 9.76 -0.70
N ILE A 19 -16.05 9.69 -0.99
CA ILE A 19 -15.40 10.39 -2.12
C ILE A 19 -15.02 9.43 -3.26
N ASP A 20 -15.72 8.30 -3.38
CA ASP A 20 -15.59 7.29 -4.44
C ASP A 20 -14.20 6.62 -4.56
N PHE A 21 -13.45 6.56 -3.45
CA PHE A 21 -12.22 5.75 -3.44
C PHE A 21 -12.53 4.26 -3.32
N LYS A 22 -11.86 3.47 -4.16
CA LYS A 22 -11.81 2.02 -4.01
C LYS A 22 -10.81 1.65 -2.92
N ILE A 23 -11.32 1.10 -1.83
CA ILE A 23 -10.50 0.62 -0.71
C ILE A 23 -10.12 -0.84 -0.95
N ILE A 24 -8.82 -1.13 -0.91
CA ILE A 24 -8.26 -2.48 -1.01
C ILE A 24 -7.68 -2.83 0.35
N PHE A 25 -8.22 -3.87 0.98
CA PHE A 25 -7.69 -4.40 2.22
C PHE A 25 -6.60 -5.43 1.91
N LEU A 26 -5.43 -5.22 2.51
CA LEU A 26 -4.32 -6.16 2.51
C LEU A 26 -4.22 -6.76 3.92
N PRO A 27 -3.76 -8.00 4.06
CA PRO A 27 -3.72 -8.65 5.36
C PRO A 27 -2.61 -8.08 6.25
N ASP A 28 -2.83 -8.10 7.55
CA ASP A 28 -1.90 -7.59 8.58
C ASP A 28 -0.84 -8.61 9.01
N ASP A 29 -0.94 -9.86 8.54
CA ASP A 29 -0.06 -10.97 8.91
C ASP A 29 1.32 -10.90 8.24
N GLU A 30 1.45 -10.12 7.16
CA GLU A 30 2.70 -9.86 6.46
C GLU A 30 3.32 -8.53 6.91
N ARG A 31 4.59 -8.56 7.36
CA ARG A 31 5.31 -7.37 7.80
C ARG A 31 5.35 -6.34 6.68
N CYS A 32 4.71 -5.20 6.91
CA CYS A 32 4.71 -4.06 5.99
C CYS A 32 4.01 -4.35 4.63
N SER A 33 2.96 -5.19 4.63
CA SER A 33 2.17 -5.57 3.45
C SER A 33 1.60 -4.39 2.64
N ALA A 34 1.21 -3.32 3.33
CA ALA A 34 0.70 -2.09 2.73
C ALA A 34 1.79 -1.04 2.41
N ASN A 35 3.05 -1.28 2.79
CA ASN A 35 4.18 -0.37 2.56
C ASN A 35 4.88 -0.72 1.24
N ILE A 36 4.09 -0.64 0.17
CA ILE A 36 4.47 -0.87 -1.22
C ILE A 36 4.76 0.45 -1.92
N LEU A 37 5.53 0.40 -3.01
CA LEU A 37 5.82 1.57 -3.82
C LEU A 37 4.99 1.55 -5.11
N SER A 38 4.20 2.58 -5.35
CA SER A 38 3.56 2.79 -6.65
C SER A 38 4.52 3.55 -7.58
N LEU A 39 4.81 2.98 -8.74
CA LEU A 39 5.57 3.65 -9.81
C LEU A 39 4.66 4.39 -10.79
N HIS A 40 3.48 3.85 -11.03
CA HIS A 40 2.45 4.35 -11.94
C HIS A 40 1.11 3.79 -11.51
N GLU A 41 0.00 4.31 -12.06
CA GLU A 41 -1.38 3.91 -11.73
C GLU A 41 -1.62 2.40 -11.57
N ASN A 42 -0.96 1.55 -12.36
CA ASN A 42 -1.12 0.11 -12.34
C ASN A 42 0.20 -0.66 -12.13
N ILE A 43 1.28 0.02 -11.74
CA ILE A 43 2.61 -0.59 -11.56
C ILE A 43 3.06 -0.41 -10.12
N ILE A 44 3.28 -1.53 -9.45
CA ILE A 44 3.68 -1.58 -8.03
C ILE A 44 5.02 -2.31 -7.91
N ILE A 45 5.89 -1.79 -7.05
CA ILE A 45 7.03 -2.53 -6.50
C ILE A 45 6.67 -2.99 -5.08
N SER A 46 6.88 -4.27 -4.81
CA SER A 46 6.64 -4.89 -3.51
C SER A 46 7.78 -5.84 -3.13
N PHE A 47 7.87 -6.20 -1.85
CA PHE A 47 8.74 -7.26 -1.40
C PHE A 47 8.16 -8.64 -1.71
N LYS A 48 9.01 -9.61 -2.04
CA LYS A 48 8.60 -11.00 -2.32
C LYS A 48 7.93 -11.66 -1.10
N GLU A 49 8.33 -11.21 0.08
CA GLU A 49 7.88 -11.66 1.39
C GLU A 49 6.41 -11.28 1.68
N ASN A 50 5.86 -10.32 0.94
CA ASN A 50 4.43 -9.92 0.99
C ASN A 50 3.59 -10.80 0.04
N PHE A 51 3.66 -12.12 0.18
CA PHE A 51 3.09 -13.08 -0.76
C PHE A 51 1.57 -12.92 -0.96
N ILE A 52 0.81 -12.81 0.13
CA ILE A 52 -0.65 -12.70 0.10
C ILE A 52 -1.04 -11.35 -0.48
N ALA A 53 -0.42 -10.26 -0.04
CA ALA A 53 -0.67 -8.93 -0.59
C ALA A 53 -0.39 -8.88 -2.10
N ASN A 54 0.75 -9.42 -2.53
CA ASN A 54 1.13 -9.51 -3.94
C ASN A 54 0.11 -10.29 -4.78
N ARG A 55 -0.40 -11.40 -4.22
CA ARG A 55 -1.45 -12.19 -4.89
C ARG A 55 -2.76 -11.42 -5.04
N ILE A 56 -3.17 -10.66 -4.02
CA ILE A 56 -4.37 -9.82 -4.07
C ILE A 56 -4.21 -8.73 -5.14
N LEU A 57 -3.09 -7.99 -5.11
CA LEU A 57 -2.82 -6.91 -6.05
C LEU A 57 -2.74 -7.42 -7.50
N SER A 58 -2.10 -8.57 -7.73
CA SER A 58 -2.05 -9.20 -9.06
C SER A 58 -3.44 -9.53 -9.60
N LYS A 59 -4.31 -10.10 -8.75
CA LYS A 59 -5.70 -10.42 -9.13
C LYS A 59 -6.54 -9.17 -9.44
N LEU A 60 -6.18 -8.03 -8.87
CA LEU A 60 -6.81 -6.74 -9.14
C LEU A 60 -6.27 -6.06 -10.41
N GLY A 61 -5.32 -6.68 -11.11
CA GLY A 61 -4.78 -6.20 -12.39
C GLY A 61 -3.51 -5.36 -12.27
N PHE A 62 -2.95 -5.21 -11.07
CA PHE A 62 -1.68 -4.51 -10.91
C PHE A 62 -0.52 -5.33 -11.46
N LYS A 63 0.37 -4.67 -12.21
CA LYS A 63 1.67 -5.23 -12.60
C LYS A 63 2.63 -5.10 -11.42
N LEU A 64 3.12 -6.24 -10.94
CA LEU A 64 4.06 -6.27 -9.81
C LEU A 64 5.48 -6.53 -10.27
N TYR A 65 6.39 -5.72 -9.75
CA TYR A 65 7.82 -6.01 -9.71
C TYR A 65 8.19 -6.36 -8.26
N THR A 66 8.83 -7.51 -8.07
CA THR A 66 9.18 -7.98 -6.73
C THR A 66 10.68 -8.08 -6.53
N LEU A 67 11.13 -7.65 -5.36
CA LEU A 67 12.51 -7.80 -4.90
C LEU A 67 12.54 -8.43 -3.51
N SER A 68 13.64 -9.07 -3.15
CA SER A 68 13.77 -9.61 -1.80
C SER A 68 14.08 -8.49 -0.81
N GLY A 69 13.29 -8.40 0.25
CA GLY A 69 13.40 -7.39 1.30
C GLY A 69 13.84 -7.95 2.64
N SER A 70 14.26 -9.21 2.71
CA SER A 70 14.50 -9.94 3.96
C SER A 70 15.32 -9.18 5.01
N GLU A 71 16.38 -8.46 4.61
CA GLU A 71 17.19 -7.64 5.53
C GLU A 71 16.52 -6.31 5.90
N ILE A 72 15.84 -5.66 4.96
CA ILE A 72 15.13 -4.38 5.19
C ILE A 72 13.95 -4.59 6.15
N LEU A 73 13.20 -5.69 5.97
CA LEU A 73 12.04 -6.04 6.80
C LEU A 73 12.43 -6.30 8.27
N LYS A 74 13.67 -6.70 8.55
CA LYS A 74 14.17 -6.83 9.93
C LYS A 74 14.28 -5.49 10.63
N MET A 75 14.51 -4.41 9.88
CA MET A 75 14.59 -3.04 10.41
C MET A 75 13.21 -2.38 10.57
N GLY A 76 12.12 -3.07 10.20
CA GLY A 76 10.76 -2.54 10.27
C GLY A 76 10.37 -1.58 9.15
N GLY A 77 11.21 -1.46 8.11
CA GLY A 77 10.95 -0.61 6.94
C GLY A 77 10.24 -1.34 5.80
N GLY A 78 9.38 -0.64 5.08
CA GLY A 78 8.85 -1.06 3.77
C GLY A 78 9.43 -0.23 2.62
N LEU A 79 9.05 -0.55 1.38
CA LEU A 79 9.63 0.06 0.19
C LEU A 79 9.38 1.57 0.09
N GLN A 80 8.20 2.05 0.51
CA GLN A 80 7.88 3.48 0.48
C GLN A 80 8.81 4.27 1.41
N CYS A 81 9.33 3.67 2.48
CA CYS A 81 10.25 4.33 3.41
C CYS A 81 11.68 4.46 2.86
N LEU A 82 12.03 3.71 1.81
CA LEU A 82 13.38 3.71 1.24
C LEU A 82 13.57 4.72 0.11
N VAL A 83 12.48 5.32 -0.36
CA VAL A 83 12.50 6.22 -1.51
C VAL A 83 12.05 7.61 -1.09
N SER A 84 12.75 8.62 -1.60
CA SER A 84 12.28 9.99 -1.61
C SER A 84 11.87 10.30 -3.04
N LEU A 85 10.56 10.49 -3.26
CA LEU A 85 10.04 10.94 -4.54
C LEU A 85 10.29 12.44 -4.64
N ILE A 86 11.06 12.86 -5.65
CA ILE A 86 11.37 14.27 -5.97
C ILE A 86 10.26 14.84 -6.84
#